data_AF-A0A368BGR1-F1
#
_entry.id   AF-A0A368BGR1-F1
#
_cell.length_a   1.000
_cell.length_b   1.000
_cell.length_c   1.000
_cell.angle_alpha   90.00
_cell.angle_beta   90.00
_cell.angle_gamma   90.00
#
_symmetry.space_group_name_H-M   'P 1'
#
loop_
_entity.id
_entity.type
_entity.pdbx_description
1 polymer ?
#
loop_
_entity_poly.entity_id
_entity_poly.type
_entity_poly.pdbx_seq_one_letter_code
_entity_poly.pdbx_strand_id
1 'polypeptide(L)' 'KLLNQFTANALGTRVHAGPIEATGLGNIMAQMMADDLINTLAEGRAMVADSFPVESYEPTDTSDWNGAKERFVAICATR' A
#
# COMPACT_ATOMS: atom_id res chain seq x y z
N LYS A 1 -4.95 7.99 -6.99
CA LYS A 1 -3.92 7.93 -8.06
C LYS A 1 -2.75 8.86 -7.77
N LEU A 2 -2.90 10.19 -7.83
CA LEU A 2 -1.79 11.15 -7.56
C LEU A 2 -1.10 10.92 -6.20
N LEU A 3 -1.86 10.85 -5.11
CA LEU A 3 -1.29 10.63 -3.78
C LEU A 3 -0.59 9.28 -3.64
N ASN A 4 -1.00 8.25 -4.38
CA ASN A 4 -0.32 6.95 -4.35
C ASN A 4 1.05 7.04 -5.02
N GLN A 5 1.14 7.74 -6.16
CA GLN A 5 2.41 8.01 -6.82
C GLN A 5 3.33 8.87 -5.95
N PHE A 6 2.78 9.89 -5.29
CA PHE A 6 3.53 10.72 -4.34
C PHE A 6 4.05 9.90 -3.16
N THR A 7 3.25 9.00 -2.61
CA THR A 7 3.69 8.07 -1.57
C THR A 7 4.82 7.16 -2.08
N ALA A 8 4.70 6.59 -3.29
CA ALA A 8 5.75 5.76 -3.88
C ALA A 8 7.06 6.54 -4.07
N ASN A 9 6.97 7.75 -4.61
CA ASN A 9 8.13 8.63 -4.81
C ASN A 9 8.75 9.06 -3.47
N ALA A 10 7.93 9.41 -2.48
CA ALA A 10 8.41 9.86 -1.17
C ALA A 10 9.07 8.75 -0.36
N LEU A 11 8.56 7.52 -0.45
CA LEU A 11 9.08 6.37 0.28
C LEU A 11 10.19 5.62 -0.49
N GLY A 12 10.35 5.88 -1.79
CA GLY A 12 11.27 5.15 -2.64
C GLY A 12 10.93 3.66 -2.74
N THR A 13 9.66 3.29 -2.62
CA THR A 13 9.19 1.91 -2.68
C THR A 13 7.92 1.78 -3.52
N ARG A 14 7.72 0.60 -4.12
CA ARG A 14 6.51 0.30 -4.88
C ARG A 14 5.28 0.37 -3.96
N VAL A 15 4.27 1.11 -4.39
CA VAL A 15 2.97 1.18 -3.69
C VAL A 15 1.94 0.38 -4.48
N HIS A 16 1.27 -0.56 -3.79
CA HIS A 16 0.09 -1.25 -4.29
C HIS A 16 -1.15 -0.56 -3.71
N ALA A 17 -2.03 -0.05 -4.57
CA ALA A 17 -3.25 0.63 -4.16
C ALA A 17 -4.48 -0.20 -4.53
N GLY A 18 -5.31 -0.44 -3.52
CA GLY A 18 -6.50 -1.28 -3.62
C GLY A 18 -6.28 -2.67 -3.03
N PRO A 19 -7.36 -3.48 -2.92
CA PRO A 19 -8.76 -3.10 -3.19
C PRO A 19 -9.30 -2.08 -2.18
N ILE A 20 -10.36 -1.34 -2.54
CA ILE A 20 -10.91 -0.27 -1.69
C ILE A 20 -11.40 -0.79 -0.33
N GLU A 21 -11.88 -2.05 -0.29
CA GLU A 21 -12.38 -2.75 0.90
C GLU A 21 -11.34 -3.70 1.51
N ALA A 22 -10.05 -3.34 1.52
CA ALA A 22 -8.98 -4.22 2.04
C ALA A 22 -9.25 -4.72 3.48
N THR A 23 -9.80 -3.86 4.34
CA THR A 23 -10.18 -4.23 5.72
C THR A 23 -11.28 -5.29 5.77
N GLY A 24 -12.33 -5.13 4.96
CA GLY A 24 -13.43 -6.09 4.90
C GLY A 24 -12.99 -7.44 4.33
N LEU A 25 -12.15 -7.41 3.29
CA LEU A 25 -11.56 -8.61 2.70
C LEU A 25 -10.64 -9.34 3.66
N GLY A 26 -9.87 -8.61 4.49
CA GLY A 26 -9.08 -9.21 5.56
C GLY A 26 -9.93 -9.99 6.56
N ASN A 27 -11.10 -9.47 6.94
CA ASN A 27 -12.02 -10.17 7.82
C ASN A 27 -12.61 -11.42 7.17
N ILE A 28 -13.01 -11.34 5.90
CA ILE A 28 -13.52 -12.48 5.15
C ILE A 28 -12.44 -13.56 5.05
N MET A 29 -11.20 -13.20 4.71
CA MET A 29 -10.07 -14.13 4.67
C MET A 29 -9.86 -14.83 6.02
N ALA A 30 -9.92 -14.09 7.14
CA ALA A 30 -9.78 -14.67 8.46
C ALA A 30 -10.91 -15.66 8.79
N GLN A 31 -12.15 -15.37 8.39
CA GLN A 31 -13.30 -16.28 8.54
C GLN A 31 -13.15 -17.52 7.66
N MET A 32 -12.74 -17.37 6.41
CA MET A 32 -12.49 -18.51 5.51
C MET A 32 -11.38 -19.43 6.04
N MET A 33 -10.35 -18.87 6.68
CA MET A 33 -9.33 -19.68 7.36
C MET A 33 -9.90 -20.43 8.56
N ALA A 34 -10.80 -19.80 9.34
CA ALA A 34 -11.43 -20.45 10.48
C ALA A 34 -12.39 -21.59 10.08
N ASP A 35 -12.96 -21.50 8.87
CA ASP A 35 -13.83 -22.52 8.27
C ASP A 35 -13.07 -23.55 7.42
N ASP A 36 -11.73 -23.59 7.50
CA ASP A 36 -10.84 -24.47 6.71
C ASP A 36 -11.02 -24.37 5.18
N LEU A 37 -11.57 -23.25 4.68
CA LEU A 37 -11.78 -23.00 3.25
C LEU A 37 -10.50 -22.55 2.52
N ILE A 38 -9.58 -21.93 3.26
CA ILE A 38 -8.21 -21.61 2.80
C ILE A 38 -7.22 -21.94 3.91
N ASN A 39 -6.05 -22.45 3.53
CA ASN A 39 -5.10 -23.00 4.49
C ASN A 39 -4.10 -21.95 4.99
N THR A 40 -3.89 -20.89 4.23
CA THR A 40 -2.85 -19.90 4.53
C THR A 40 -3.26 -18.48 4.17
N LEU A 41 -2.66 -17.50 4.84
CA LEU A 41 -2.76 -16.09 4.46
C LEU A 41 -2.22 -15.82 3.05
N ALA A 42 -1.24 -16.61 2.58
CA ALA A 42 -0.70 -16.46 1.23
C ALA A 42 -1.73 -16.82 0.16
N GLU A 43 -2.45 -17.91 0.36
CA GLU A 43 -3.56 -18.35 -0.49
C GLU A 43 -4.67 -17.29 -0.54
N GLY A 44 -5.10 -16.78 0.61
CA GLY A 44 -6.11 -15.73 0.65
C GLY A 44 -5.66 -14.42 -0.03
N ARG A 45 -4.39 -14.01 0.13
CA ARG A 45 -3.84 -12.84 -0.59
C ARG A 45 -3.80 -13.04 -2.10
N ALA A 46 -3.46 -14.25 -2.57
CA ALA A 46 -3.47 -14.58 -3.99
C ALA A 46 -4.90 -14.50 -4.56
N MET A 47 -5.88 -15.07 -3.84
CA MET A 47 -7.29 -14.99 -4.23
C MET A 47 -7.78 -13.54 -4.35
N VAL A 48 -7.43 -12.68 -3.38
CA VAL A 48 -7.77 -11.25 -3.44
C VAL A 48 -7.11 -10.56 -4.63
N ALA A 49 -5.83 -10.86 -4.91
CA ALA A 49 -5.11 -10.30 -6.05
C ALA A 49 -5.70 -10.72 -7.40
N ASP A 50 -6.20 -11.96 -7.52
CA ASP A 50 -6.85 -12.46 -8.73
C ASP A 50 -8.28 -11.93 -8.90
N SER A 51 -8.95 -11.56 -7.81
CA SER A 51 -10.36 -11.16 -7.81
C SER A 51 -10.58 -9.66 -8.02
N PHE A 52 -9.60 -8.82 -7.67
CA PHE A 52 -9.77 -7.36 -7.68
C PHE A 52 -8.61 -6.64 -8.37
N PRO A 53 -8.88 -5.54 -9.09
CA PRO A 53 -7.81 -4.74 -9.66
C PRO A 53 -6.97 -4.08 -8.55
N VAL A 54 -5.66 -4.27 -8.63
CA VAL A 54 -4.67 -3.58 -7.81
C VAL A 54 -3.79 -2.74 -8.72
N GLU A 55 -3.75 -1.43 -8.48
CA GLU A 55 -2.86 -0.53 -9.22
C GLU A 55 -1.49 -0.48 -8.52
N SER A 56 -0.42 -0.61 -9.30
CA SER A 56 0.95 -0.52 -8.78
C SER A 56 1.62 0.78 -9.23
N TYR A 57 2.31 1.45 -8.31
CA TYR A 57 2.99 2.72 -8.53
C TYR A 57 4.47 2.54 -8.19
N GLU A 58 5.33 2.69 -9.19
CA GLU A 58 6.78 2.65 -9.01
C GLU A 58 7.33 4.04 -8.69
N PRO A 59 8.39 4.16 -7.87
CA PRO A 59 9.04 5.44 -7.64
C PRO A 59 9.65 6.02 -8.91
N THR A 60 9.40 7.30 -9.20
CA THR A 60 9.97 8.05 -10.34
C THR A 60 10.83 9.23 -9.91
N ASP A 61 10.36 10.03 -8.95
CA ASP A 61 10.94 11.35 -8.61
C ASP A 61 11.45 11.45 -7.16
N THR A 62 12.11 10.38 -6.67
CA THR A 62 12.53 10.26 -5.27
C THR A 62 13.45 11.41 -4.80
N SER A 63 14.26 11.97 -5.71
CA SER A 63 15.17 13.09 -5.41
C SER A 63 14.42 14.35 -4.94
N ASP A 64 13.34 14.73 -5.64
CA ASP A 64 12.58 15.93 -5.31
C ASP A 64 11.88 15.80 -3.95
N TRP A 65 11.47 14.57 -3.62
CA TRP A 65 10.88 14.24 -2.32
C TRP A 65 11.89 14.28 -1.18
N ASN A 66 13.16 13.92 -1.42
CA ASN A 66 14.22 14.09 -0.42
C ASN A 66 14.40 15.57 -0.05
N GLY A 67 14.48 16.45 -1.06
CA GLY A 67 14.55 17.90 -0.81
C GLY A 67 13.30 18.45 -0.10
N ALA A 68 12.11 17.93 -0.43
CA ALA A 68 10.88 18.30 0.27
C ALA A 68 10.88 17.86 1.75
N LYS A 69 11.41 16.66 2.04
CA LYS A 69 11.57 16.14 3.40
C LYS A 69 12.53 17.01 4.22
N GLU A 70 13.67 17.41 3.66
CA GLU A 70 14.63 18.31 4.32
C GLU A 70 13.98 19.65 4.70
N ARG A 71 13.25 20.27 3.77
CA ARG A 71 12.49 21.51 4.06
C ARG A 71 11.46 21.32 5.17
N PHE A 72 10.74 20.20 5.16
CA PHE A 72 9.75 19.89 6.19
C PHE A 72 10.40 19.73 7.57
N VAL A 73 11.53 19.02 7.65
CA VAL A 73 12.31 18.86 8.89
C VAL A 73 12.75 20.21 9.44
N ALA A 74 13.26 21.11 8.58
CA ALA A 74 13.67 22.46 9.00
C ALA A 74 12.50 23.27 9.60
N ILE A 75 11.30 23.18 9.01
CA ILE A 75 10.08 23.84 9.52
C ILE A 75 9.70 23.27 10.89
N CYS A 76 9.72 21.95 11.05
CA CYS A 76 9.40 21.29 12.32
C CYS A 76 10.41 21.62 13.42
N ALA A 77 11.69 21.82 13.09
CA ALA A 77 12.74 22.17 14.03
C ALA A 77 12.71 23.65 14.48
N THR A 78 11.92 24.50 13.83
CA THR A 78 11.76 25.92 14.17
C THR A 78 10.58 26.16 15.13
N ARG A 79 9.97 25.09 15.66
CA ARG A 79 8.96 25.13 16.72
C ARG A 79 9.56 24.61 18.02
#